data_AF-A0A1V3PNV3-F1
#
_entry.id   AF-A0A1V3PNV3-F1
#
_cell.length_a   1.000
_cell.length_b   1.000
_cell.length_c   1.000
_cell.angle_alpha   90.00
_cell.angle_beta   90.00
_cell.angle_gamma   90.00
#
_symmetry.space_group_name_H-M   'P 1'
#
loop_
_entity.id
_entity.type
_entity.pdbx_description
1 polymer ?
#
loop_
_entity_poly.entity_id
_entity_poly.type
_entity_poly.pdbx_seq_one_letter_code
_entity_poly.pdbx_strand_id
1 'polypeptide(L)'
;MPDMILQHVDTLLAERIHALARDRQWAVNDVLLYALRNGLGMSAAQQFSESLREPEALTELGGHWEVEEKGVFQEALRALTQTRPTQLAPESVRVEGSMAGAE
;
A
#
# COMPACT_ATOMS: atom_id res chain seq x y z
N MET A 1 -3.47 12.21 -14.67
CA MET A 1 -2.48 11.12 -14.61
C MET A 1 -1.41 11.41 -15.64
N PRO A 2 -0.12 11.26 -15.33
CA PRO A 2 0.92 11.41 -16.34
C PRO A 2 0.82 10.25 -17.34
N ASP A 3 0.73 10.58 -18.63
CA ASP A 3 0.87 9.59 -19.70
C ASP A 3 2.36 9.31 -19.92
N MET A 4 2.73 8.03 -19.94
CA MET A 4 4.11 7.59 -20.12
C MET A 4 4.22 6.70 -21.36
N ILE A 5 5.20 6.98 -22.20
CA ILE A 5 5.53 6.16 -23.38
C ILE A 5 6.86 5.46 -23.10
N LEU A 6 6.84 4.13 -23.10
CA LEU A 6 8.05 3.32 -23.01
C LEU A 6 8.71 3.24 -24.40
N GLN A 7 9.97 3.65 -24.51
CA GLN A 7 10.75 3.64 -25.74
C GLN A 7 11.93 2.68 -25.65
N HIS A 8 12.50 2.31 -26.80
CA HIS A 8 13.65 1.40 -26.90
C HIS A 8 13.39 0.00 -26.34
N VAL A 9 12.15 -0.48 -26.49
CA VAL A 9 11.76 -1.84 -26.10
C VAL A 9 12.27 -2.82 -27.14
N ASP A 10 13.11 -3.76 -26.72
CA ASP A 10 13.56 -4.86 -27.56
C ASP A 10 12.46 -5.93 -27.70
N THR A 11 12.53 -6.73 -28.77
CA THR A 11 11.55 -7.77 -29.06
C THR A 11 11.47 -8.82 -27.95
N LEU A 12 12.60 -9.15 -27.32
CA LEU A 12 12.63 -10.13 -26.23
C LEU A 12 11.87 -9.59 -25.01
N LEU A 13 12.07 -8.33 -24.64
CA LEU A 13 11.33 -7.69 -23.56
C LEU A 13 9.82 -7.63 -23.86
N ALA A 14 9.43 -7.26 -25.09
CA ALA A 14 8.03 -7.22 -25.49
C ALA A 14 7.35 -8.60 -25.39
N GLU A 15 8.00 -9.65 -25.88
CA GLU A 15 7.52 -11.04 -25.76
C GLU A 15 7.36 -11.46 -24.29
N ARG A 16 8.32 -11.12 -23.43
CA ARG A 16 8.22 -11.42 -21.98
C ARG A 16 7.06 -10.70 -21.31
N ILE A 17 6.81 -9.44 -21.66
CA ILE A 17 5.67 -8.66 -21.13
C ILE A 17 4.36 -9.30 -21.55
N HIS A 18 4.22 -9.68 -22.83
CA HIS A 18 3.01 -10.34 -23.33
C HIS A 18 2.79 -11.73 -22.72
N ALA A 19 3.86 -12.52 -22.55
CA ALA A 19 3.79 -13.80 -21.88
C ALA A 19 3.30 -13.65 -20.43
N LEU A 20 3.85 -12.68 -19.70
CA LEU A 20 3.47 -12.40 -18.32
C LEU A 20 2.03 -11.88 -18.20
N ALA A 21 1.59 -11.04 -19.14
CA ALA A 21 0.21 -10.57 -19.23
C ALA A 21 -0.77 -11.72 -19.46
N ARG A 22 -0.43 -12.66 -20.34
CA ARG A 22 -1.27 -13.83 -20.63
C ARG A 22 -1.35 -14.80 -19.44
N ASP A 23 -0.21 -15.06 -18.80
CA ASP A 23 -0.11 -15.97 -17.65
C ASP A 23 -0.96 -15.50 -16.47
N ARG A 24 -0.95 -14.19 -16.19
CA ARG A 24 -1.71 -13.58 -15.08
C ARG A 24 -3.07 -13.03 -15.45
N GLN A 25 -3.44 -13.09 -16.73
CA GLN A 25 -4.63 -12.42 -17.31
C GLN A 25 -4.70 -10.91 -16.99
N TRP A 26 -3.56 -10.24 -16.99
CA TRP A 26 -3.46 -8.81 -16.72
C TRP A 26 -3.38 -8.00 -18.01
N ALA A 27 -3.82 -6.74 -17.97
CA ALA A 27 -3.53 -5.82 -19.05
C ALA A 27 -2.01 -5.55 -19.10
N VAL A 28 -1.49 -5.29 -20.31
CA VAL A 28 -0.07 -4.98 -20.52
C VAL A 28 0.38 -3.80 -19.65
N ASN A 29 -0.48 -2.79 -19.49
CA ASN A 29 -0.23 -1.65 -18.63
C ASN A 29 -0.01 -2.06 -17.16
N ASP A 30 -0.82 -2.97 -16.63
CA ASP A 30 -0.71 -3.42 -15.23
C ASP A 30 0.55 -4.23 -15.01
N VAL A 31 0.94 -5.03 -16.01
CA VAL A 31 2.21 -5.76 -16.00
C VAL A 31 3.40 -4.80 -16.02
N LEU A 32 3.35 -3.74 -16.83
CA LEU A 32 4.39 -2.72 -16.89
C LEU A 32 4.50 -1.98 -15.56
N LEU A 33 3.37 -1.55 -14.98
CA LEU A 33 3.34 -0.89 -13.68
C LEU A 33 3.89 -1.81 -12.58
N TYR A 34 3.50 -3.08 -12.59
CA TYR A 34 4.05 -4.08 -11.67
C TYR A 34 5.56 -4.22 -11.85
N ALA A 35 6.06 -4.39 -13.08
CA ALA A 35 7.48 -4.53 -13.35
C ALA A 35 8.29 -3.30 -12.92
N LEU A 36 7.77 -2.09 -13.17
CA LEU A 36 8.39 -0.83 -12.77
C LEU A 36 8.46 -0.68 -11.26
N ARG A 37 7.37 -0.98 -10.54
CA ARG A 37 7.35 -0.96 -9.07
C ARG A 37 8.39 -1.91 -8.48
N ASN A 38 8.41 -3.15 -8.97
CA ASN A 38 9.40 -4.14 -8.53
C ASN A 38 10.83 -3.73 -8.90
N GLY A 39 11.05 -3.18 -10.10
CA GLY A 39 12.37 -2.71 -10.55
C GLY A 39 12.90 -1.52 -9.76
N LEU A 40 12.02 -0.66 -9.24
CA LEU A 40 12.36 0.46 -8.37
C LEU A 40 12.45 0.06 -6.88
N GLY A 41 12.31 -1.22 -6.55
CA GLY A 41 12.30 -1.70 -5.16
C GLY A 41 11.05 -1.26 -4.36
N MET A 42 10.04 -0.72 -5.04
CA MET A 42 8.72 -0.43 -4.48
C MET A 42 7.96 -1.76 -4.43
N SER A 43 8.25 -2.55 -3.40
CA SER A 43 7.65 -3.87 -3.20
C SER A 43 6.12 -3.79 -3.27
N ALA A 44 5.49 -4.90 -3.67
CA ALA A 44 4.03 -5.09 -3.68
C ALA A 44 3.35 -4.92 -2.30
N ALA A 45 4.07 -4.49 -1.26
CA ALA A 45 3.47 -3.93 -0.06
C ALA A 45 2.91 -2.50 -0.27
N GLN A 46 3.40 -1.76 -1.27
CA GLN A 46 3.00 -0.38 -1.57
C GLN A 46 1.95 -0.23 -2.69
N GLN A 47 1.39 -1.33 -3.22
CA GLN A 47 0.17 -1.27 -4.04
C GLN A 47 -1.02 -0.66 -3.28
N PHE A 48 -0.90 -0.51 -1.95
CA PHE A 48 -1.84 0.18 -1.06
C PHE A 48 -1.53 1.66 -0.81
N SER A 49 -0.55 2.25 -1.50
CA SER A 49 -0.20 3.65 -1.26
C SER A 49 -1.09 4.63 -2.03
N GLU A 50 -1.81 5.40 -1.21
CA GLU A 50 -2.59 6.64 -1.42
C GLU A 50 -4.08 6.56 -1.80
N SER A 51 -4.54 5.64 -2.67
CA SER A 51 -5.98 5.62 -3.06
C SER A 51 -6.78 4.41 -2.57
N LEU A 52 -6.13 3.34 -2.10
CA LEU A 52 -6.82 2.13 -1.65
C LEU A 52 -7.06 2.17 -0.12
N ARG A 53 -7.97 3.03 0.33
CA ARG A 53 -8.64 2.89 1.65
C ARG A 53 -9.78 1.88 1.53
N GLU A 54 -9.53 0.73 0.92
CA GLU A 54 -10.50 -0.36 0.84
C GLU A 54 -10.15 -1.37 1.95
N PRO A 55 -10.87 -1.37 3.08
CA PRO A 55 -10.56 -2.24 4.22
C PRO A 55 -10.67 -3.74 3.87
N GLU A 56 -11.34 -4.10 2.77
CA GLU A 56 -11.46 -5.48 2.31
C GLU A 56 -10.18 -6.02 1.65
N ALA A 57 -9.28 -5.15 1.18
CA ALA A 57 -8.04 -5.54 0.51
C ALA A 57 -6.92 -5.99 1.48
N LEU A 58 -7.18 -5.93 2.80
CA LEU A 58 -6.31 -6.48 3.85
C LEU A 58 -6.31 -8.02 3.89
N THR A 59 -7.19 -8.67 3.13
CA THR A 59 -7.36 -10.14 3.14
C THR A 59 -6.20 -10.91 2.49
N GLU A 60 -5.36 -10.23 1.69
CA GLU A 60 -4.18 -10.81 1.01
C GLU A 60 -2.84 -10.30 1.56
N LEU A 61 -2.81 -9.77 2.80
CA LEU A 61 -1.52 -9.41 3.42
C LEU A 61 -0.72 -10.69 3.70
N GLY A 62 0.41 -10.84 3.00
CA GLY A 62 1.20 -12.06 2.88
C GLY A 62 1.49 -12.78 4.20
N GLY A 63 0.73 -13.84 4.45
CA GLY A 63 0.86 -14.79 5.55
C GLY A 63 -0.40 -15.66 5.64
N HIS A 64 -0.25 -16.96 5.88
CA HIS A 64 -1.37 -17.84 6.22
C HIS A 64 -1.89 -17.46 7.61
N TRP A 65 -2.80 -16.48 7.68
CA TRP A 65 -3.55 -16.22 8.90
C TRP A 65 -4.72 -17.19 8.95
N GLU A 66 -4.87 -17.88 10.07
CA GLU A 66 -6.02 -18.75 10.27
C GLU A 66 -7.32 -17.93 10.37
N VAL A 67 -8.45 -18.57 10.07
CA VAL A 67 -9.76 -17.90 9.97
C VAL A 67 -10.13 -17.16 11.26
N GLU A 68 -9.77 -17.74 12.40
CA GLU A 68 -9.99 -17.15 13.73
C GLU A 68 -9.16 -15.87 13.94
N GLU A 69 -7.88 -15.90 13.55
CA GLU A 69 -6.97 -14.76 13.69
C GLU A 69 -7.39 -13.60 12.79
N LYS A 70 -7.81 -13.91 11.55
CA LYS A 70 -8.37 -12.90 10.63
C LYS A 70 -9.63 -12.26 11.22
N GLY A 71 -10.52 -13.04 11.83
CA GLY A 71 -11.76 -12.55 12.43
C GLY A 71 -11.50 -11.62 13.62
N VAL A 72 -10.61 -12.00 14.53
CA VAL A 72 -10.25 -11.17 15.69
C VAL A 72 -9.59 -9.86 15.26
N PHE A 73 -8.70 -9.91 14.27
CA PHE A 73 -8.03 -8.71 13.77
C PHE A 73 -9.01 -7.75 13.08
N GLN A 74 -9.93 -8.28 12.26
CA GLN A 74 -10.98 -7.48 11.62
C GLN A 74 -11.92 -6.83 12.65
N GLU A 75 -12.26 -7.53 13.74
CA GLU A 75 -13.05 -6.95 14.83
C GLU A 75 -12.30 -5.81 15.53
N ALA A 76 -11.00 -5.99 15.83
CA ALA A 76 -10.19 -4.95 16.45
C ALA A 76 -10.08 -3.71 15.56
N LEU A 77 -9.92 -3.90 14.26
CA LEU A 77 -9.87 -2.80 13.28
C LEU A 77 -11.22 -2.08 13.17
N ARG A 78 -12.33 -2.82 13.20
CA ARG A 78 -13.68 -2.26 13.26
C ARG A 78 -13.91 -1.45 14.53
N ALA A 79 -13.46 -1.93 15.69
CA ALA A 79 -13.53 -1.17 16.93
C ALA A 79 -12.70 0.12 16.82
N LEU A 80 -11.50 0.06 16.25
CA LEU A 80 -10.62 1.22 16.09
C LEU A 80 -11.21 2.28 15.15
N THR A 81 -11.82 1.88 14.04
CA THR A 81 -12.49 2.81 13.11
C THR A 81 -13.74 3.48 13.70
N GLN A 82 -14.37 2.85 14.68
CA GLN A 82 -15.50 3.42 15.41
C GLN A 82 -15.07 4.34 16.57
N THR A 83 -13.82 4.23 17.04
CA THR A 83 -13.30 5.14 18.07
C THR A 83 -13.03 6.53 17.50
N ARG A 84 -13.42 7.58 18.24
CA ARG A 84 -13.20 8.97 17.82
C ARG A 84 -11.70 9.29 17.84
N PRO A 85 -11.15 10.00 16.83
CA PRO A 85 -9.72 10.29 16.71
C PRO A 85 -9.08 10.93 17.94
N THR A 86 -9.85 11.67 18.74
CA THR A 86 -9.41 12.37 19.95
C THR A 86 -9.15 11.47 21.16
N GLN A 87 -9.43 10.17 21.10
CA GLN A 87 -9.11 9.22 22.19
C GLN A 87 -7.77 8.49 22.00
N LEU A 88 -7.22 8.46 20.78
CA LEU A 88 -5.99 7.72 20.48
C LEU A 88 -4.71 8.55 20.69
N ALA A 89 -4.84 9.86 20.88
CA ALA A 89 -3.77 10.72 21.36
C ALA A 89 -4.30 11.50 22.57
N PRO A 90 -3.96 11.12 23.82
CA PRO A 90 -4.24 12.00 24.94
C PRO A 90 -3.48 13.31 24.71
N GLU A 91 -4.18 14.43 24.89
CA GLU A 91 -3.69 15.82 24.96
C GLU A 91 -2.71 15.99 26.13
N SER A 92 -1.60 15.25 26.11
CA SER A 92 -0.54 15.33 27.10
C SER A 92 0.80 14.86 26.53
N VAL A 93 1.15 15.31 25.33
CA VAL A 93 2.54 15.70 25.06
C VAL A 93 2.58 17.22 25.16
N ARG A 94 2.50 17.72 26.40
CA ARG A 94 2.99 19.06 26.70
C ARG A 94 4.48 19.02 26.41
N VAL A 95 4.91 19.69 25.34
CA VAL A 95 6.29 20.12 25.18
C VAL A 95 6.53 21.16 26.27
N GLU A 96 6.88 20.70 27.47
CA GLU A 96 7.53 21.55 28.45
C GLU A 96 8.92 21.91 27.91
N GLY A 97 9.16 23.20 27.71
CA GLY A 97 10.51 23.73 27.51
C GLY A 97 10.69 24.66 26.32
N SER A 98 9.97 25.78 26.26
CA SER A 98 10.51 27.00 25.63
C SER A 98 9.80 28.25 26.14
N MET A 99 9.96 28.54 27.43
CA MET A 99 9.75 29.87 28.00
C MET A 99 10.88 30.12 29.01
N ALA A 100 12.02 30.58 28.52
CA ALA A 100 13.05 31.23 29.32
C ALA A 100 13.76 32.27 28.45
N GLY A 101 13.65 33.53 28.82
CA GLY A 101 14.40 34.63 28.20
C GLY A 101 13.60 35.91 28.03
N ALA A 102 13.17 36.50 29.16
CA ALA A 102 12.87 37.91 29.23
C ALA A 102 14.16 38.64 29.66
N GLU A 103 14.64 39.56 28.83
CA GLU A 103 15.33 40.80 29.23
C GLU A 103 15.00 41.89 28.20
#